data_AF-A0A915NMK6-F1
#
_entry.id   AF-A0A915NMK6-F1
#
_cell.length_a   1.000
_cell.length_b   1.000
_cell.length_c   1.000
_cell.angle_alpha   90.00
_cell.angle_beta   90.00
_cell.angle_gamma   90.00
#
_symmetry.space_group_name_H-M   'P 1'
#
loop_
_entity.id
_entity.type
_entity.pdbx_description
1 polymer ?
#
loop_
_entity_poly.entity_id
_entity_poly.type
_entity_poly.pdbx_seq_one_letter_code
_entity_poly.pdbx_strand_id
1 'polypeptide(L)'
;MDCIIELDGQRKLGIQRLHELLISRFCFISGMKTLKGHPLVTFPDSRCCLSFENYQLLLDYLFQINREESDLSTEDNNLIRQEWIVIVDRRQDRWSSVKTILSFLVNYFPEPIYLVILLKPEGVLQRAIEYGYKSVLDGCEKFRLHICQSLSSLHEFIEPDFLTMDLGGSVHHNHDDWTNYRIEIERMKSSARVIAESLGDFGKCLRETELPNDVQTTEKVLEMQQHERDAIKEDFRISIRKGLQLLRQVRQTEESSNIDHQHPSPCSLQNIAAIERMIAQLQDTEKSFDTFWQKHRLRLMSCLELRRFEDEFRKLQNSFAKHMHRLEEQKIELGNSESSAARLALEHRDYRADAMTD
;
A
#
# COMPACT_ATOMS: atom_id res chain seq x y z
N MET A 1 2.31 4.57 14.16
CA MET A 1 3.40 3.78 13.55
C MET A 1 4.04 4.64 12.50
N ASP A 2 5.37 4.74 12.50
CA ASP A 2 6.09 5.41 11.41
C ASP A 2 5.98 4.57 10.15
N CYS A 3 5.67 5.20 9.01
CA CYS A 3 5.65 4.53 7.72
C CYS A 3 7.08 4.08 7.36
N ILE A 4 7.29 2.77 7.31
CA ILE A 4 8.58 2.14 6.96
C ILE A 4 8.48 1.53 5.56
N ILE A 5 9.36 1.98 4.70
CA ILE A 5 9.57 1.46 3.35
C ILE A 5 10.62 0.36 3.44
N GLU A 6 10.32 -0.79 2.87
CA GLU A 6 11.26 -1.91 2.78
C GLU A 6 11.87 -1.85 1.38
N LEU A 7 13.19 -1.66 1.34
CA LEU A 7 13.99 -1.59 0.12
C LEU A 7 14.54 -2.98 -0.23
N ASP A 8 14.79 -3.20 -1.51
CA ASP A 8 15.50 -4.39 -1.99
C ASP A 8 16.82 -4.57 -1.21
N GLY A 9 17.05 -5.78 -0.68
CA GLY A 9 18.19 -6.04 0.22
C GLY A 9 17.91 -5.83 1.72
N GLN A 10 16.64 -5.81 2.13
CA GLN A 10 16.17 -5.74 3.54
C GLN A 10 16.51 -4.46 4.30
N ARG A 11 16.85 -3.37 3.59
CA ARG A 11 17.03 -2.06 4.22
C ARG A 11 15.67 -1.45 4.53
N LYS A 12 15.56 -0.79 5.68
CA LYS A 12 14.35 -0.09 6.11
C LYS A 12 14.58 1.42 6.02
N LEU A 13 13.67 2.12 5.35
CA LEU A 13 13.72 3.56 5.17
C LEU A 13 12.45 4.19 5.74
N GLY A 14 12.60 5.06 6.75
CA GLY A 14 11.48 5.82 7.29
C GLY A 14 11.02 6.90 6.31
N ILE A 15 9.71 7.15 6.26
CA ILE A 15 9.12 8.10 5.30
C ILE A 15 9.70 9.53 5.38
N GLN A 16 10.04 9.99 6.59
CA GLN A 16 10.66 11.31 6.79
C GLN A 16 12.05 11.37 6.18
N ARG A 17 12.84 10.31 6.37
CA ARG A 17 14.18 10.17 5.76
C ARG A 17 14.08 10.07 4.25
N LEU A 18 13.09 9.34 3.72
CA LEU A 18 12.83 9.31 2.28
C LEU A 18 12.54 10.72 1.77
N HIS A 19 11.64 11.44 2.41
CA HIS A 19 11.26 12.79 2.01
C HIS A 19 12.46 13.74 1.93
N GLU A 20 13.35 13.70 2.93
CA GLU A 20 14.62 14.46 2.92
C GLU A 20 15.52 14.08 1.73
N LEU A 21 15.63 12.78 1.43
CA LEU A 21 16.42 12.29 0.29
C LEU A 21 15.82 12.75 -1.04
N LEU A 22 14.49 12.68 -1.21
CA LEU A 22 13.82 13.08 -2.44
C LEU A 22 13.90 14.59 -2.62
N ILE A 23 13.54 15.41 -1.63
CA ILE A 23 13.61 16.89 -1.71
C ILE A 23 15.01 17.38 -2.07
N SER A 24 16.06 16.67 -1.65
CA SER A 24 17.44 17.02 -1.97
C SER A 24 17.71 17.16 -3.49
N ARG A 25 16.87 16.52 -4.32
CA ARG A 25 16.99 16.47 -5.79
C ARG A 25 18.42 16.08 -6.20
N PHE A 26 19.07 15.19 -5.43
CA PHE A 26 20.44 14.74 -5.71
C PHE A 26 20.50 13.96 -7.04
N CYS A 27 19.49 13.13 -7.29
CA CYS A 27 19.21 12.53 -8.59
C CYS A 27 17.72 12.23 -8.72
N PHE A 28 17.25 12.07 -9.96
CA PHE A 28 15.87 11.67 -10.27
C PHE A 28 15.82 10.84 -11.56
N ILE A 29 14.75 10.06 -11.70
CA ILE A 29 14.42 9.28 -12.90
C ILE A 29 13.18 9.93 -13.52
N SER A 30 13.27 10.39 -14.76
CA SER A 30 12.16 11.06 -15.46
C SER A 30 11.15 10.09 -16.08
N GLY A 31 11.42 8.79 -16.01
CA GLY A 31 10.64 7.74 -16.70
C GLY A 31 10.88 7.68 -18.21
N MET A 32 11.73 8.55 -18.76
CA MET A 32 12.08 8.55 -20.18
C MET A 32 13.10 7.47 -20.52
N LYS A 33 12.96 6.95 -21.74
CA LYS A 33 13.94 6.08 -22.40
C LYS A 33 14.35 6.72 -23.71
N THR A 34 15.63 6.63 -24.04
CA THR A 34 16.11 7.03 -25.38
C THR A 34 15.44 6.21 -26.49
N LEU A 35 15.57 6.62 -27.76
CA LEU A 35 15.11 5.82 -28.91
C LEU A 35 15.65 4.39 -28.93
N LYS A 36 16.83 4.16 -28.34
CA LYS A 36 17.45 2.82 -28.23
C LYS A 36 16.95 2.03 -27.02
N GLY A 37 15.99 2.56 -26.27
CA GLY A 37 15.41 1.93 -25.09
C GLY A 37 16.20 2.10 -23.80
N HIS A 38 17.33 2.83 -23.79
CA HIS A 38 18.09 3.07 -22.57
C HIS A 38 17.34 4.03 -21.63
N PRO A 39 17.02 3.62 -20.38
CA PRO A 39 16.44 4.51 -19.39
C PRO A 39 17.45 5.56 -18.90
N LEU A 40 16.92 6.70 -18.46
CA LEU A 40 17.70 7.85 -18.03
C LEU A 40 17.61 8.08 -16.52
N VAL A 41 18.76 8.29 -15.89
CA VAL A 41 18.85 8.90 -14.55
C VAL A 41 19.65 10.19 -14.64
N THR A 42 19.13 11.24 -14.03
CA THR A 42 19.76 12.56 -14.05
C THR A 42 20.24 12.93 -12.66
N PHE A 43 21.51 13.31 -12.54
CA PHE A 43 22.09 14.00 -11.40
C PHE A 43 22.13 15.48 -11.76
N PRO A 44 21.07 16.25 -11.43
CA PRO A 44 21.00 17.66 -11.82
C PRO A 44 21.98 18.49 -10.99
N ASP A 45 22.16 19.75 -11.41
CA ASP A 45 22.92 20.74 -10.67
C ASP A 45 22.09 21.27 -9.47
N SER A 46 21.86 20.40 -8.48
CA SER A 46 21.12 20.73 -7.26
C SER A 46 22.01 21.36 -6.18
N ARG A 47 23.33 21.42 -6.40
CA ARG A 47 24.35 21.78 -5.39
C ARG A 47 24.27 21.00 -4.07
N CYS A 48 23.53 19.89 -4.08
CA CYS A 48 23.39 18.99 -2.94
C CYS A 48 24.58 18.02 -2.87
N CYS A 49 25.00 17.68 -1.66
CA CYS A 49 25.98 16.64 -1.40
C CYS A 49 25.39 15.63 -0.41
N LEU A 50 25.21 14.38 -0.85
CA LEU A 50 24.79 13.29 0.02
C LEU A 50 26.01 12.50 0.51
N SER A 51 25.88 11.88 1.70
CA SER A 51 26.78 10.79 2.08
C SER A 51 26.59 9.60 1.13
N PHE A 52 27.60 8.74 1.03
CA PHE A 52 27.51 7.54 0.19
C PHE A 52 26.34 6.64 0.60
N GLU A 53 26.08 6.50 1.91
CA GLU A 53 24.93 5.75 2.42
C GLU A 53 23.59 6.32 1.94
N ASN A 54 23.40 7.64 2.06
CA ASN A 54 22.18 8.31 1.61
C ASN A 54 22.00 8.23 0.09
N TYR A 55 23.10 8.29 -0.66
CA TYR A 55 23.11 8.03 -2.10
C TYR A 55 22.63 6.61 -2.42
N GLN A 56 23.14 5.60 -1.71
CA GLN A 56 22.70 4.21 -1.92
C GLN A 56 21.21 4.04 -1.60
N LEU A 57 20.73 4.61 -0.49
CA LEU A 57 19.31 4.55 -0.12
C LEU A 57 18.39 5.22 -1.15
N LEU A 58 18.80 6.38 -1.67
CA LEU A 58 18.07 7.08 -2.71
C LEU A 58 18.00 6.26 -4.01
N LEU A 59 19.13 5.70 -4.46
CA LEU A 59 19.15 4.87 -5.67
C LEU A 59 18.34 3.59 -5.50
N ASP A 60 18.47 2.88 -4.39
CA ASP A 60 17.66 1.69 -4.13
C ASP A 60 16.18 1.96 -4.29
N TYR A 61 15.72 3.05 -3.67
CA TYR A 61 14.33 3.45 -3.72
C TYR A 61 13.87 3.81 -5.14
N LEU A 62 14.62 4.67 -5.85
CA LEU A 62 14.28 5.08 -7.22
C LEU A 62 14.24 3.90 -8.19
N PHE A 63 15.18 2.97 -8.05
CA PHE A 63 15.26 1.79 -8.92
C PHE A 63 14.23 0.72 -8.57
N GLN A 64 13.84 0.59 -7.30
CA GLN A 64 12.72 -0.25 -6.90
C GLN A 64 11.42 0.21 -7.55
N ILE A 65 11.15 1.52 -7.58
CA ILE A 65 9.96 2.07 -8.29
C ILE A 65 9.98 1.64 -9.75
N ASN A 66 11.11 1.81 -10.43
CA ASN A 66 11.24 1.46 -11.84
C ASN A 66 11.09 -0.05 -12.09
N ARG A 67 11.56 -0.91 -11.16
CA ARG A 67 11.41 -2.38 -11.25
C ARG A 67 9.96 -2.83 -11.06
N GLU A 68 9.32 -2.36 -9.99
CA GLU A 68 7.90 -2.65 -9.68
C GLU A 68 6.99 -2.34 -10.87
N GLU A 69 7.37 -1.39 -11.73
CA GLU A 69 6.63 -0.99 -12.91
C GLU A 69 7.02 -1.78 -14.17
N SER A 70 8.28 -2.16 -14.33
CA SER A 70 8.76 -2.96 -15.47
C SER A 70 8.23 -4.39 -15.48
N ASP A 71 8.03 -5.00 -14.30
CA ASP A 71 7.46 -6.35 -14.18
C ASP A 71 5.97 -6.41 -14.62
N LEU A 72 5.34 -5.25 -14.82
CA LEU A 72 3.92 -5.12 -15.16
C LEU A 72 3.66 -4.91 -16.66
N SER A 73 4.66 -4.52 -17.46
CA SER A 73 4.52 -4.43 -18.91
C SER A 73 4.72 -5.80 -19.54
N THR A 74 3.63 -6.51 -19.81
CA THR A 74 3.60 -7.91 -20.29
C THR A 74 4.05 -8.09 -21.76
N GLU A 75 4.57 -7.07 -22.43
CA GLU A 75 4.71 -7.11 -23.90
C GLU A 75 6.11 -7.37 -24.46
N ASP A 76 7.19 -7.45 -23.67
CA ASP A 76 8.49 -7.87 -24.23
C ASP A 76 9.32 -8.70 -23.24
N ASN A 77 9.09 -10.01 -23.24
CA ASN A 77 9.92 -11.03 -22.59
C ASN A 77 11.33 -11.17 -23.20
N ASN A 78 11.79 -10.21 -24.00
CA ASN A 78 13.20 -10.09 -24.31
C ASN A 78 13.88 -9.42 -23.12
N LEU A 79 14.41 -10.27 -22.24
CA LEU A 79 15.29 -10.01 -21.10
C LEU A 79 16.61 -9.32 -21.54
N ILE A 80 16.54 -8.22 -22.28
CA ILE A 80 17.68 -7.33 -22.49
C ILE A 80 17.79 -6.55 -21.20
N ARG A 81 18.85 -6.82 -20.42
CA ARG A 81 19.21 -5.98 -19.28
C ARG A 81 19.24 -4.53 -19.76
N GLN A 82 18.32 -3.71 -19.25
CA GLN A 82 18.25 -2.30 -19.62
C GLN A 82 19.51 -1.63 -19.07
N GLU A 83 20.45 -1.31 -19.95
CA GLU A 83 21.63 -0.55 -19.59
C GLU A 83 21.27 0.93 -19.51
N TRP A 84 21.67 1.59 -18.43
CA TRP A 84 21.26 2.95 -18.10
C TRP A 84 22.18 4.00 -18.69
N ILE A 85 21.60 5.14 -19.08
CA ILE A 85 22.38 6.36 -19.33
C ILE A 85 22.26 7.26 -18.11
N VAL A 86 23.42 7.67 -17.59
CA VAL A 86 23.53 8.57 -16.45
C VAL A 86 23.94 9.94 -16.94
N ILE A 87 23.10 10.95 -16.72
CA ILE A 87 23.42 12.34 -17.03
C ILE A 87 23.89 13.02 -15.75
N VAL A 88 25.09 13.58 -15.75
CA VAL A 88 25.66 14.35 -14.65
C VAL A 88 25.77 15.80 -15.08
N ASP A 89 24.86 16.66 -14.60
CA ASP A 89 24.88 18.09 -14.91
C ASP A 89 25.57 18.87 -13.79
N ARG A 90 26.76 19.41 -14.07
CA ARG A 90 27.56 20.19 -13.11
C ARG A 90 28.03 21.51 -13.70
N ARG A 91 27.33 22.05 -14.70
CA ARG A 91 27.71 23.30 -15.39
C ARG A 91 27.94 24.48 -14.44
N GLN A 92 27.16 24.58 -13.36
CA GLN A 92 27.19 25.65 -12.36
C GLN A 92 27.75 25.19 -10.99
N ASP A 93 28.42 24.03 -10.95
CA ASP A 93 29.00 23.44 -9.72
C ASP A 93 30.54 23.29 -9.84
N ARG A 94 31.17 22.64 -8.86
CA ARG A 94 32.62 22.45 -8.76
C ARG A 94 33.02 21.06 -9.25
N TRP A 95 34.24 20.93 -9.76
CA TRP A 95 34.84 19.63 -10.12
C TRP A 95 34.93 18.63 -8.95
N SER A 96 34.97 19.09 -7.70
CA SER A 96 34.86 18.22 -6.53
C SER A 96 33.53 17.47 -6.48
N SER A 97 32.42 18.11 -6.90
CA SER A 97 31.09 17.49 -6.99
C SER A 97 31.08 16.39 -8.05
N VAL A 98 31.67 16.66 -9.22
CA VAL A 98 31.88 15.67 -10.29
C VAL A 98 32.66 14.46 -9.76
N LYS A 99 33.79 14.71 -9.07
CA LYS A 99 34.64 13.64 -8.51
C LYS A 99 33.89 12.77 -7.51
N THR A 100 33.06 13.36 -6.66
CA THR A 100 32.22 12.62 -5.70
C THR A 100 31.22 11.73 -6.42
N ILE A 101 30.51 12.23 -7.42
CA ILE A 101 29.48 11.46 -8.14
C ILE A 101 30.10 10.32 -8.95
N LEU A 102 31.19 10.59 -9.68
CA LEU A 102 31.89 9.53 -10.41
C LEU A 102 32.41 8.45 -9.45
N SER A 103 32.96 8.85 -8.30
CA SER A 103 33.34 7.90 -7.24
C SER A 103 32.12 7.10 -6.75
N PHE A 104 30.99 7.74 -6.50
CA PHE A 104 29.77 7.06 -6.08
C PHE A 104 29.27 6.06 -7.12
N LEU A 105 29.23 6.42 -8.40
CA LEU A 105 28.83 5.56 -9.51
C LEU A 105 29.78 4.36 -9.65
N VAL A 106 31.10 4.56 -9.52
CA VAL A 106 32.08 3.47 -9.56
C VAL A 106 31.89 2.51 -8.39
N ASN A 107 31.57 3.02 -7.20
CA ASN A 107 31.41 2.20 -6.00
C ASN A 107 30.04 1.51 -5.92
N TYR A 108 28.97 2.16 -6.39
CA TYR A 108 27.62 1.61 -6.35
C TYR A 108 26.69 2.24 -7.38
N PHE A 109 26.02 1.41 -8.17
CA PHE A 109 24.85 1.76 -8.96
C PHE A 109 24.01 0.47 -9.12
N PRO A 110 22.68 0.50 -8.93
CA PRO A 110 21.88 -0.74 -8.87
C PRO A 110 21.85 -1.57 -10.16
N GLU A 111 22.09 -0.95 -11.32
CA GLU A 111 21.92 -1.55 -12.65
C GLU A 111 23.16 -1.41 -13.53
N PRO A 112 23.25 -2.07 -14.70
CA PRO A 112 24.33 -1.83 -15.64
C PRO A 112 24.27 -0.40 -16.21
N ILE A 113 25.42 0.28 -16.29
CA ILE A 113 25.53 1.60 -16.91
C ILE A 113 26.08 1.45 -18.33
N TYR A 114 25.31 1.91 -19.33
CA TYR A 114 25.74 1.98 -20.73
C TYR A 114 26.73 3.14 -20.95
N LEU A 115 26.35 4.33 -20.47
CA LEU A 115 27.07 5.57 -20.71
C LEU A 115 26.80 6.57 -19.59
N VAL A 116 27.86 7.22 -19.12
CA VAL A 116 27.77 8.44 -18.31
C VAL A 116 28.05 9.63 -19.20
N ILE A 117 27.16 10.61 -19.23
CA ILE A 117 27.31 11.88 -19.94
C ILE A 117 27.50 12.98 -18.91
N LEU A 118 28.66 13.63 -18.92
CA LEU A 118 29.00 14.72 -18.02
C LEU A 118 28.89 16.07 -18.73
N LEU A 119 27.94 16.91 -18.30
CA LEU A 119 27.98 18.34 -18.59
C LEU A 119 28.89 19.00 -17.54
N LYS A 120 30.12 19.29 -17.95
CA LYS A 120 31.19 19.74 -17.05
C LYS A 120 30.97 21.18 -16.53
N PRO A 121 31.55 21.54 -15.37
CA PRO A 121 31.63 22.93 -14.92
C PRO A 121 32.21 23.91 -15.96
N GLU A 122 31.66 25.11 -16.04
CA GLU A 122 32.19 26.22 -16.85
C GLU A 122 33.17 27.10 -16.02
N GLY A 123 34.36 27.43 -16.56
CA GLY A 123 35.33 28.29 -15.85
C GLY A 123 36.70 28.52 -16.51
N VAL A 124 37.33 29.67 -16.21
CA VAL A 124 38.51 30.27 -16.91
C VAL A 124 39.84 29.50 -16.74
N LEU A 125 39.97 28.64 -15.72
CA LEU A 125 41.19 27.84 -15.44
C LEU A 125 41.17 26.42 -16.03
N GLN A 126 40.37 26.21 -17.08
CA GLN A 126 40.04 24.90 -17.64
C GLN A 126 41.27 24.00 -17.93
N ARG A 127 42.33 24.57 -18.52
CA ARG A 127 43.52 23.79 -18.96
C ARG A 127 44.42 23.28 -17.84
N ALA A 128 44.58 23.99 -16.72
CA ALA A 128 45.41 23.52 -15.60
C ALA A 128 44.67 22.48 -14.74
N ILE A 129 43.34 22.57 -14.76
CA ILE A 129 42.42 21.75 -13.97
C ILE A 129 42.15 20.39 -14.65
N GLU A 130 42.11 20.34 -15.99
CA GLU A 130 41.96 19.11 -16.78
C GLU A 130 43.05 18.05 -16.48
N TYR A 131 44.29 18.45 -16.18
CA TYR A 131 45.35 17.50 -15.81
C TYR A 131 45.18 16.88 -14.41
N GLY A 132 44.64 17.64 -13.44
CA GLY A 132 44.44 17.16 -12.07
C GLY A 132 43.24 16.22 -11.93
N TYR A 133 42.23 16.38 -12.77
CA TYR A 133 41.03 15.53 -12.78
C TYR A 133 41.06 14.41 -13.83
N LYS A 134 42.02 14.42 -14.76
CA LYS A 134 42.28 13.28 -15.67
C LYS A 134 42.42 11.96 -14.91
N SER A 135 43.16 11.92 -13.81
CA SER A 135 43.30 10.70 -12.99
C SER A 135 41.98 10.17 -12.41
N VAL A 136 40.98 11.04 -12.20
CA VAL A 136 39.65 10.65 -11.74
C VAL A 136 38.81 10.10 -12.89
N LEU A 137 38.94 10.71 -14.08
CA LEU A 137 38.28 10.28 -15.30
C LEU A 137 38.86 8.95 -15.80
N ASP A 138 40.18 8.79 -15.71
CA ASP A 138 40.93 7.59 -16.11
C ASP A 138 40.66 6.40 -15.18
N GLY A 139 40.23 6.64 -13.92
CA GLY A 139 39.87 5.59 -12.97
C GLY A 139 38.46 5.01 -13.15
N CYS A 140 37.66 5.53 -14.10
CA CYS A 140 36.30 5.10 -14.36
C CYS A 140 36.24 3.96 -15.40
N GLU A 141 36.80 2.78 -15.08
CA GLU A 141 36.83 1.64 -16.02
C GLU A 141 35.48 0.88 -16.13
N LYS A 142 34.56 1.10 -15.18
CA LYS A 142 33.29 0.36 -15.11
C LYS A 142 32.24 0.79 -16.12
N PHE A 143 32.38 1.97 -16.72
CA PHE A 143 31.41 2.54 -17.65
C PHE A 143 32.08 3.49 -18.64
N ARG A 144 31.46 3.71 -19.80
CA ARG A 144 31.91 4.74 -20.74
C ARG A 144 31.56 6.12 -20.20
N LEU A 145 32.48 7.07 -20.29
CA LEU A 145 32.27 8.46 -19.90
C LEU A 145 32.43 9.38 -21.11
N HIS A 146 31.42 10.19 -21.40
CA HIS A 146 31.47 11.22 -22.42
C HIS A 146 31.32 12.60 -21.78
N ILE A 147 32.18 13.55 -22.17
CA ILE A 147 32.18 14.91 -21.59
C ILE A 147 31.62 15.89 -22.61
N CYS A 148 30.45 16.43 -22.31
CA CYS A 148 29.79 17.45 -23.12
C CYS A 148 30.25 18.85 -22.69
N GLN A 149 30.60 19.66 -23.68
CA GLN A 149 30.96 21.07 -23.49
C GLN A 149 29.75 22.01 -23.53
N SER A 150 28.60 21.55 -24.02
CA SER A 150 27.37 22.34 -24.13
C SER A 150 26.15 21.41 -24.14
N LEU A 151 24.94 21.98 -24.02
CA LEU A 151 23.71 21.22 -24.24
C LEU A 151 23.59 20.68 -25.67
N SER A 152 24.09 21.42 -26.66
CA SER A 152 24.07 20.95 -28.05
C SER A 152 24.84 19.65 -28.24
N SER A 153 25.97 19.46 -27.54
CA SER A 153 26.69 18.18 -27.61
C SER A 153 26.05 17.07 -26.77
N LEU A 154 25.22 17.39 -25.77
CA LEU A 154 24.35 16.38 -25.15
C LEU A 154 23.27 15.90 -26.15
N HIS A 155 22.71 16.83 -26.93
CA HIS A 155 21.66 16.53 -27.91
C HIS A 155 22.12 15.64 -29.07
N GLU A 156 23.43 15.50 -29.30
CA GLU A 156 24.00 14.53 -30.23
C GLU A 156 23.85 13.07 -29.74
N PHE A 157 23.66 12.85 -28.42
CA PHE A 157 23.50 11.52 -27.82
C PHE A 157 22.06 11.19 -27.44
N ILE A 158 21.30 12.19 -27.00
CA ILE A 158 19.93 12.04 -26.51
C ILE A 158 19.08 13.14 -27.14
N GLU A 159 18.02 12.75 -27.84
CA GLU A 159 17.13 13.74 -28.45
C GLU A 159 16.45 14.60 -27.37
N PRO A 160 16.25 15.91 -27.62
CA PRO A 160 15.61 16.82 -26.67
C PRO A 160 14.26 16.32 -26.16
N ASP A 161 13.54 15.51 -26.95
CA ASP A 161 12.24 14.96 -26.57
C ASP A 161 12.30 13.98 -25.39
N PHE A 162 13.48 13.45 -25.05
CA PHE A 162 13.69 12.56 -23.89
C PHE A 162 14.33 13.25 -22.69
N LEU A 163 14.62 14.54 -22.80
CA LEU A 163 15.34 15.32 -21.78
C LEU A 163 14.39 16.27 -21.05
N THR A 164 14.69 16.52 -19.79
CA THR A 164 14.00 17.53 -19.01
C THR A 164 14.36 18.95 -19.46
N MET A 165 13.49 19.92 -19.20
CA MET A 165 13.67 21.31 -19.64
C MET A 165 14.98 21.97 -19.18
N ASP A 166 15.50 21.59 -18.01
CA ASP A 166 16.79 22.06 -17.49
C ASP A 166 18.01 21.57 -18.30
N LEU A 167 17.82 20.48 -19.05
CA LEU A 167 18.76 19.93 -20.03
C LEU A 167 18.44 20.35 -21.47
N GLY A 168 17.58 21.36 -21.64
CA GLY A 168 17.17 21.88 -22.95
C GLY A 168 16.26 20.92 -23.72
N GLY A 169 15.53 20.05 -23.03
CA GLY A 169 14.54 19.16 -23.62
C GLY A 169 13.10 19.65 -23.47
N SER A 170 12.14 18.80 -23.84
CA SER A 170 10.70 19.09 -23.81
C SER A 170 9.96 18.45 -22.63
N VAL A 171 10.62 17.60 -21.83
CA VAL A 171 9.96 16.89 -20.72
C VAL A 171 9.79 17.82 -19.53
N HIS A 172 8.53 18.09 -19.18
CA HIS A 172 8.20 18.79 -17.95
C HIS A 172 8.31 17.85 -16.74
N HIS A 173 9.24 18.16 -15.84
CA HIS A 173 9.43 17.44 -14.59
C HIS A 173 9.42 18.42 -13.42
N ASN A 174 8.29 18.47 -12.70
CA ASN A 174 8.21 19.17 -11.42
C ASN A 174 8.61 18.21 -10.30
N HIS A 175 9.83 18.39 -9.80
CA HIS A 175 10.41 17.54 -8.77
C HIS A 175 9.68 17.63 -7.42
N ASP A 176 9.16 18.80 -7.07
CA ASP A 176 8.46 19.02 -5.80
C ASP A 176 7.11 18.29 -5.81
N ASP A 177 6.34 18.45 -6.89
CA ASP A 177 5.06 17.73 -7.06
C ASP A 177 5.29 16.22 -7.09
N TRP A 178 6.27 15.76 -7.88
CA TRP A 178 6.62 14.34 -7.95
C TRP A 178 6.99 13.78 -6.57
N THR A 179 7.81 14.51 -5.80
CA THR A 179 8.20 14.13 -4.45
C THR A 179 6.97 14.04 -3.53
N ASN A 180 6.10 15.05 -3.54
CA ASN A 180 4.89 15.08 -2.72
C ASN A 180 3.97 13.90 -3.02
N TYR A 181 3.68 13.65 -4.30
CA TYR A 181 2.86 12.50 -4.70
C TYR A 181 3.50 11.18 -4.31
N ARG A 182 4.82 11.08 -4.42
CA ARG A 182 5.53 9.87 -4.06
C ARG A 182 5.45 9.57 -2.56
N ILE A 183 5.56 10.58 -1.71
CA ILE A 183 5.35 10.41 -0.26
C ILE A 183 3.94 9.93 0.03
N GLU A 184 2.92 10.50 -0.60
CA GLU A 184 1.53 10.06 -0.39
C GLU A 184 1.28 8.64 -0.90
N ILE A 185 1.90 8.23 -2.01
CA ILE A 185 1.87 6.84 -2.50
C ILE A 185 2.46 5.88 -1.46
N GLU A 186 3.61 6.21 -0.86
CA GLU A 186 4.20 5.37 0.20
C GLU A 186 3.32 5.31 1.46
N ARG A 187 2.67 6.41 1.85
CA ARG A 187 1.67 6.40 2.95
C ARG A 187 0.49 5.48 2.64
N MET A 188 0.02 5.48 1.40
CA MET A 188 -1.05 4.58 0.95
C MET A 188 -0.60 3.12 1.02
N LYS A 189 0.59 2.80 0.50
CA LYS A 189 1.18 1.45 0.62
C LYS A 189 1.26 1.00 2.08
N SER A 190 1.70 1.88 2.98
CA SER A 190 1.74 1.58 4.41
C SER A 190 0.36 1.36 5.02
N SER A 191 -0.65 2.14 4.62
CA SER A 191 -2.03 1.97 5.10
C SER A 191 -2.62 0.64 4.61
N ALA A 192 -2.36 0.25 3.35
CA ALA A 192 -2.77 -1.04 2.81
C ALA A 192 -2.13 -2.22 3.57
N ARG A 193 -0.86 -2.10 4.00
CA ARG A 193 -0.19 -3.10 4.84
C ARG A 193 -0.87 -3.26 6.21
N VAL A 194 -1.24 -2.15 6.86
CA VAL A 194 -1.96 -2.18 8.14
C VAL A 194 -3.33 -2.86 7.98
N ILE A 195 -4.07 -2.55 6.91
CA ILE A 195 -5.33 -3.23 6.60
C ILE A 195 -5.11 -4.73 6.40
N ALA A 196 -4.06 -5.12 5.67
CA ALA A 196 -3.74 -6.52 5.43
C ALA A 196 -3.39 -7.27 6.75
N GLU A 197 -2.68 -6.62 7.67
CA GLU A 197 -2.40 -7.16 9.00
C GLU A 197 -3.69 -7.33 9.81
N SER A 198 -4.55 -6.31 9.87
CA SER A 198 -5.84 -6.40 10.56
C SER A 198 -6.75 -7.49 9.97
N LEU A 199 -6.74 -7.68 8.65
CA LEU A 199 -7.43 -8.79 7.99
C LEU A 199 -6.84 -10.15 8.36
N GLY A 200 -5.51 -10.23 8.49
CA GLY A 200 -4.82 -11.44 8.92
C GLY A 200 -5.23 -11.86 10.33
N ASP A 201 -5.20 -10.90 11.26
CA ASP A 201 -5.59 -11.10 12.67
C ASP A 201 -7.07 -11.44 12.81
N PHE A 202 -7.94 -10.68 12.13
CA PHE A 202 -9.37 -10.96 12.13
C PHE A 202 -9.67 -12.33 11.51
N GLY A 203 -9.04 -12.65 10.37
CA GLY A 203 -9.19 -13.95 9.74
C GLY A 203 -8.74 -15.11 10.64
N LYS A 204 -7.71 -14.90 11.47
CA LYS A 204 -7.29 -15.86 12.49
C LYS A 204 -8.34 -16.00 13.59
N CYS A 205 -8.83 -14.89 14.14
CA CYS A 205 -9.91 -14.86 15.12
C CYS A 205 -11.13 -15.66 14.63
N LEU A 206 -11.58 -15.43 13.39
CA LEU A 206 -12.74 -16.13 12.82
C LEU A 206 -12.52 -17.65 12.67
N ARG A 207 -11.31 -18.08 12.29
CA ARG A 207 -10.98 -19.52 12.16
C ARG A 207 -10.89 -20.24 13.51
N GLU A 208 -10.39 -19.56 14.53
CA GLU A 208 -10.20 -20.08 15.88
C GLU A 208 -11.49 -19.99 16.72
N THR A 209 -12.52 -19.31 16.23
CA THR A 209 -13.82 -19.21 16.90
C THR A 209 -14.53 -20.55 16.93
N GLU A 210 -14.61 -21.16 18.12
CA GLU A 210 -15.51 -22.29 18.38
C GLU A 210 -16.96 -21.81 18.54
N LEU A 211 -17.92 -22.67 18.17
CA LEU A 211 -19.35 -22.35 18.31
C LEU A 211 -19.74 -22.40 19.80
N PRO A 212 -20.22 -21.29 20.39
CA PRO A 212 -20.56 -21.27 21.80
C PRO A 212 -21.78 -22.14 22.13
N ASN A 213 -21.90 -22.52 23.40
CA ASN A 213 -22.94 -23.45 23.84
C ASN A 213 -24.21 -22.80 24.43
N ASP A 214 -24.25 -21.48 24.53
CA ASP A 214 -25.39 -20.73 25.06
C ASP A 214 -25.66 -19.46 24.23
N VAL A 215 -26.88 -18.93 24.39
CA VAL A 215 -27.38 -17.75 23.65
C VAL A 215 -26.52 -16.53 23.93
N GLN A 216 -26.24 -16.24 25.21
CA GLN A 216 -25.57 -15.01 25.64
C GLN A 216 -24.13 -14.93 25.10
N THR A 217 -23.38 -16.03 25.19
CA THR A 217 -22.00 -16.09 24.67
C THR A 217 -21.99 -15.98 23.14
N THR A 218 -22.94 -16.63 22.45
CA THR A 218 -23.04 -16.54 20.99
C THR A 218 -23.35 -15.11 20.52
N GLU A 219 -24.26 -14.40 21.20
CA GLU A 219 -24.57 -12.99 20.91
C GLU A 219 -23.35 -12.08 21.11
N LYS A 220 -22.63 -12.25 22.23
CA LYS A 220 -21.41 -11.47 22.50
C LYS A 220 -20.32 -11.67 21.45
N VAL A 221 -20.08 -12.91 21.03
CA VAL A 221 -19.09 -13.21 19.98
C VAL A 221 -19.50 -12.55 18.66
N LEU A 222 -20.78 -12.64 18.29
CA LEU A 222 -21.31 -12.01 17.07
C LEU A 222 -21.15 -10.49 17.10
N GLU A 223 -21.48 -9.85 18.22
CA GLU A 223 -21.36 -8.39 18.40
C GLU A 223 -19.90 -7.93 18.32
N MET A 224 -18.99 -8.60 19.03
CA MET A 224 -17.56 -8.28 19.04
C MET A 224 -16.95 -8.38 17.63
N GLN A 225 -17.22 -9.49 16.93
CA GLN A 225 -16.68 -9.69 15.57
C GLN A 225 -17.30 -8.74 14.55
N GLN A 226 -18.57 -8.36 14.71
CA GLN A 226 -19.21 -7.35 13.88
C GLN A 226 -18.54 -5.98 14.07
N HIS A 227 -18.23 -5.60 15.31
CA HIS A 227 -17.52 -4.35 15.61
C HIS A 227 -16.11 -4.32 15.00
N GLU A 228 -15.33 -5.41 15.14
CA GLU A 228 -14.01 -5.51 14.50
C GLU A 228 -14.10 -5.43 12.98
N ARG A 229 -15.07 -6.12 12.37
CA ARG A 229 -15.32 -6.04 10.93
C ARG A 229 -15.61 -4.61 10.49
N ASP A 230 -16.44 -3.89 11.23
CA ASP A 230 -16.83 -2.52 10.88
C ASP A 230 -15.66 -1.54 11.00
N ALA A 231 -14.75 -1.75 11.97
CA ALA A 231 -13.49 -1.00 12.06
C ALA A 231 -12.61 -1.22 10.81
N ILE A 232 -12.41 -2.47 10.38
CA ILE A 232 -11.62 -2.79 9.18
C ILE A 232 -12.26 -2.18 7.92
N LYS A 233 -13.59 -2.21 7.80
CA LYS A 233 -14.32 -1.57 6.69
C LYS A 233 -14.13 -0.06 6.65
N GLU A 234 -14.08 0.57 7.82
CA GLU A 234 -13.81 2.00 7.91
C GLU A 234 -12.38 2.33 7.43
N ASP A 235 -11.39 1.51 7.77
CA ASP A 235 -10.01 1.66 7.29
C ASP A 235 -9.91 1.53 5.75
N PHE A 236 -10.62 0.56 5.15
CA PHE A 236 -10.78 0.46 3.69
C PHE A 236 -11.35 1.74 3.11
N ARG A 237 -12.48 2.21 3.66
CA ARG A 237 -13.18 3.42 3.18
C ARG A 237 -12.28 4.64 3.22
N ILE A 238 -11.55 4.85 4.32
CA ILE A 238 -10.62 5.97 4.49
C ILE A 238 -9.49 5.87 3.46
N SER A 239 -8.89 4.69 3.30
CA SER A 239 -7.75 4.48 2.41
C SER A 239 -8.13 4.65 0.93
N ILE A 240 -9.25 4.09 0.51
CA ILE A 240 -9.79 4.27 -0.85
C ILE A 240 -10.13 5.75 -1.11
N ARG A 241 -10.75 6.44 -0.15
CA ARG A 241 -11.08 7.87 -0.29
C ARG A 241 -9.82 8.73 -0.47
N LYS A 242 -8.77 8.46 0.31
CA LYS A 242 -7.47 9.14 0.18
C LYS A 242 -6.84 8.87 -1.17
N GLY A 243 -6.86 7.62 -1.64
CA GLY A 243 -6.37 7.25 -2.97
C GLY A 243 -7.09 7.97 -4.11
N LEU A 244 -8.42 7.99 -4.08
CA LEU A 244 -9.23 8.71 -5.08
C LEU A 244 -9.00 10.23 -5.04
N GLN A 245 -8.71 10.80 -3.87
CA GLN A 245 -8.34 12.20 -3.75
C GLN A 245 -6.97 12.47 -4.38
N LEU A 246 -5.97 11.65 -4.06
CA LEU A 246 -4.62 11.75 -4.62
C LEU A 246 -4.65 11.59 -6.14
N LEU A 247 -5.37 10.59 -6.66
CA LEU A 247 -5.54 10.37 -8.10
C LEU A 247 -6.09 11.60 -8.82
N ARG A 248 -7.09 12.27 -8.23
CA ARG A 248 -7.64 13.51 -8.78
C ARG A 248 -6.61 14.64 -8.77
N GLN A 249 -5.83 14.77 -7.71
CA GLN A 249 -4.80 15.81 -7.61
C GLN A 249 -3.71 15.62 -8.68
N VAL A 250 -3.20 14.39 -8.86
CA VAL A 250 -2.18 14.09 -9.88
C VAL A 250 -2.71 14.41 -11.29
N ARG A 251 -3.94 13.98 -11.61
CA ARG A 251 -4.55 14.26 -12.91
C ARG A 251 -4.80 15.74 -13.17
N GLN A 252 -5.23 16.51 -12.17
CA GLN A 252 -5.44 17.96 -12.30
C GLN A 252 -4.13 18.71 -12.56
N THR A 253 -3.05 18.29 -11.92
CA THR A 253 -1.71 18.85 -12.17
C THR A 253 -1.25 18.58 -13.59
N GLU A 254 -1.46 17.37 -14.11
CA GLU A 254 -1.19 17.04 -15.52
C GLU A 254 -2.05 17.85 -16.49
N GLU A 255 -3.35 18.00 -16.22
CA GLU A 255 -4.23 18.82 -17.07
C GLU A 255 -3.79 20.29 -17.11
N SER A 256 -3.28 20.80 -15.99
CA SER A 256 -2.80 22.18 -15.87
C SER A 256 -1.45 22.40 -16.55
N SER A 257 -0.57 21.39 -16.56
CA SER A 257 0.72 21.47 -17.26
C SER A 257 0.61 21.24 -18.77
N ASN A 258 -0.45 20.56 -19.24
CA ASN A 258 -0.69 20.25 -20.65
C ASN A 258 -1.29 21.40 -21.49
N ILE A 259 -1.36 22.62 -20.97
CA ILE A 259 -1.87 23.81 -21.70
C ILE A 259 -1.05 24.07 -22.99
N ASP A 260 0.21 23.60 -23.06
CA ASP A 260 1.10 23.76 -24.21
C ASP A 260 1.11 22.55 -25.20
N HIS A 261 0.07 21.69 -25.19
CA HIS A 261 -0.05 20.52 -26.09
C HIS A 261 1.09 19.49 -26.00
N GLN A 262 1.78 19.42 -24.87
CA GLN A 262 2.82 18.41 -24.62
C GLN A 262 2.21 17.10 -24.12
N HIS A 263 2.91 15.99 -24.35
CA HIS A 263 2.50 14.69 -23.85
C HIS A 263 2.59 14.64 -22.31
N PRO A 264 1.69 13.90 -21.63
CA PRO A 264 1.73 13.75 -20.17
C PRO A 264 3.08 13.20 -19.71
N SER A 265 3.55 13.69 -18.56
CA SER A 265 4.86 13.30 -18.03
C SER A 265 4.87 11.81 -17.68
N PRO A 266 5.86 11.01 -18.13
CA PRO A 266 5.89 9.57 -17.83
C PRO A 266 5.83 9.27 -16.34
N CYS A 267 6.52 10.04 -15.51
CA CYS A 267 6.47 9.91 -14.05
C CYS A 267 5.05 10.09 -13.49
N SER A 268 4.25 10.95 -14.11
CA SER A 268 2.89 11.20 -13.65
C SER A 268 1.95 10.07 -14.07
N LEU A 269 2.10 9.56 -15.30
CA LEU A 269 1.41 8.35 -15.73
C LEU A 269 1.74 7.15 -14.85
N GLN A 270 3.00 7.02 -14.45
CA GLN A 270 3.46 6.00 -13.49
C GLN A 270 2.76 6.14 -12.13
N ASN A 271 2.73 7.35 -11.56
CA ASN A 271 2.03 7.64 -10.32
C ASN A 271 0.52 7.34 -10.43
N ILE A 272 -0.14 7.76 -11.51
CA ILE A 272 -1.56 7.48 -11.79
C ILE A 272 -1.81 5.98 -11.78
N ALA A 273 -1.03 5.22 -12.57
CA ALA A 273 -1.18 3.77 -12.68
C ALA A 273 -0.93 3.06 -11.35
N ALA A 274 0.06 3.49 -10.57
CA ALA A 274 0.33 2.95 -9.24
C ALA A 274 -0.85 3.19 -8.28
N ILE A 275 -1.40 4.41 -8.26
CA ILE A 275 -2.54 4.76 -7.39
C ILE A 275 -3.80 3.97 -7.78
N GLU A 276 -4.12 3.90 -9.09
CA GLU A 276 -5.27 3.14 -9.59
C GLU A 276 -5.19 1.66 -9.22
N ARG A 277 -4.02 1.04 -9.40
CA ARG A 277 -3.80 -0.35 -9.02
C ARG A 277 -4.00 -0.57 -7.53
N MET A 278 -3.45 0.29 -6.67
CA MET A 278 -3.64 0.17 -5.22
C MET A 278 -5.12 0.29 -4.83
N ILE A 279 -5.86 1.23 -5.45
CA ILE A 279 -7.30 1.37 -5.20
C ILE A 279 -8.06 0.12 -5.63
N ALA A 280 -7.78 -0.40 -6.82
CA ALA A 280 -8.43 -1.61 -7.34
C ALA A 280 -8.14 -2.82 -6.42
N GLN A 281 -6.88 -3.02 -6.03
CA GLN A 281 -6.49 -4.09 -5.11
C GLN A 281 -7.19 -3.98 -3.75
N LEU A 282 -7.32 -2.77 -3.19
CA LEU A 282 -8.06 -2.56 -1.95
C LEU A 282 -9.55 -2.90 -2.12
N GLN A 283 -10.18 -2.48 -3.20
CA GLN A 283 -11.59 -2.78 -3.49
C GLN A 283 -11.84 -4.28 -3.68
N ASP A 284 -10.97 -4.96 -4.42
CA ASP A 284 -11.07 -6.41 -4.63
C ASP A 284 -10.86 -7.18 -3.31
N THR A 285 -9.89 -6.74 -2.49
CA THR A 285 -9.64 -7.31 -1.17
C THR A 285 -10.83 -7.09 -0.23
N GLU A 286 -11.42 -5.89 -0.23
CA GLU A 286 -12.62 -5.56 0.55
C GLU A 286 -13.81 -6.45 0.15
N LYS A 287 -14.01 -6.69 -1.15
CA LYS A 287 -15.06 -7.56 -1.66
C LYS A 287 -14.86 -9.03 -1.25
N SER A 288 -13.62 -9.51 -1.30
CA SER A 288 -13.24 -10.83 -0.82
C SER A 288 -13.51 -10.97 0.69
N PHE A 289 -13.14 -9.94 1.45
CA PHE A 289 -13.39 -9.84 2.88
C PHE A 289 -14.88 -9.90 3.22
N ASP A 290 -15.72 -9.12 2.52
CA ASP A 290 -17.17 -9.14 2.72
C ASP A 290 -17.76 -10.53 2.44
N THR A 291 -17.27 -11.23 1.42
CA THR A 291 -17.70 -12.59 1.09
C THR A 291 -17.34 -13.58 2.20
N PHE A 292 -16.11 -13.51 2.70
CA PHE A 292 -15.65 -14.34 3.81
C PHE A 292 -16.46 -14.09 5.09
N TRP A 293 -16.68 -12.82 5.43
CA TRP A 293 -17.47 -12.41 6.59
C TRP A 293 -18.90 -12.93 6.53
N GLN A 294 -19.60 -12.78 5.39
CA GLN A 294 -21.00 -13.23 5.30
C GLN A 294 -21.13 -14.74 5.54
N LYS A 295 -20.19 -15.55 5.04
CA LYS A 295 -20.20 -17.00 5.28
C LYS A 295 -20.02 -17.33 6.76
N HIS A 296 -19.07 -16.66 7.43
CA HIS A 296 -18.82 -16.85 8.86
C HIS A 296 -20.01 -16.39 9.72
N ARG A 297 -20.52 -15.18 9.44
CA ARG A 297 -21.67 -14.59 10.14
C ARG A 297 -22.91 -15.48 10.04
N LEU A 298 -23.20 -16.02 8.86
CA LEU A 298 -24.34 -16.93 8.67
C LEU A 298 -24.22 -18.20 9.54
N ARG A 299 -23.01 -18.76 9.67
CA ARG A 299 -22.76 -19.92 10.52
C ARG A 299 -23.01 -19.59 12.00
N LEU A 300 -22.51 -18.45 12.48
CA LEU A 300 -22.73 -18.01 13.86
C LEU A 300 -24.20 -17.69 14.15
N MET A 301 -24.89 -17.01 13.23
CA MET A 301 -26.32 -16.77 13.37
C MET A 301 -27.14 -18.07 13.41
N SER A 302 -26.78 -19.06 12.59
CA SER A 302 -27.45 -20.37 12.61
C SER A 302 -27.23 -21.08 13.95
N CYS A 303 -26.03 -20.94 14.54
CA CYS A 303 -25.75 -21.43 15.89
C CYS A 303 -26.61 -20.71 16.93
N LEU A 304 -26.72 -19.39 16.86
CA LEU A 304 -27.55 -18.60 17.77
C LEU A 304 -29.03 -19.04 17.75
N GLU A 305 -29.60 -19.20 16.56
CA GLU A 305 -30.99 -19.66 16.41
C GLU A 305 -31.18 -21.08 16.98
N LEU A 306 -30.21 -21.98 16.75
CA LEU A 306 -30.24 -23.31 17.38
C LEU A 306 -30.20 -23.22 18.92
N ARG A 307 -29.33 -22.37 19.48
CA ARG A 307 -29.23 -22.19 20.94
C ARG A 307 -30.51 -21.61 21.54
N ARG A 308 -31.17 -20.67 20.85
CA ARG A 308 -32.46 -20.11 21.27
C ARG A 308 -33.54 -21.19 21.29
N PHE A 309 -33.63 -21.98 20.23
CA PHE A 309 -34.54 -23.11 20.17
C PHE A 309 -34.29 -24.12 21.31
N GLU A 310 -33.03 -24.52 21.54
CA GLU A 310 -32.69 -25.48 22.60
C GLU A 310 -33.04 -24.95 24.00
N ASP A 311 -32.89 -23.64 24.25
CA ASP A 311 -33.25 -23.00 25.51
C ASP A 311 -34.78 -22.96 25.72
N GLU A 312 -35.53 -22.56 24.70
CA GLU A 312 -37.00 -22.59 24.71
C GLU A 312 -37.55 -24.00 24.88
N PHE A 313 -36.98 -24.97 24.16
CA PHE A 313 -37.36 -26.37 24.26
C PHE A 313 -37.10 -26.92 25.67
N ARG A 314 -35.98 -26.56 26.30
CA ARG A 314 -35.68 -26.96 27.68
C ARG A 314 -36.67 -26.35 28.68
N LYS A 315 -37.07 -25.09 28.50
CA LYS A 315 -38.12 -24.44 29.32
C LYS A 315 -39.45 -25.19 29.19
N LEU A 316 -39.84 -25.53 27.96
CA LEU A 316 -41.05 -26.29 27.67
C LEU A 316 -41.01 -27.69 28.31
N GLN A 317 -39.90 -28.42 28.16
CA GLN A 317 -39.72 -29.72 28.80
C GLN A 317 -39.83 -29.65 30.33
N ASN A 318 -39.23 -28.63 30.94
CA ASN A 318 -39.35 -28.41 32.39
C ASN A 318 -40.78 -28.08 32.81
N SER A 319 -41.52 -27.32 32.01
CA SER A 319 -42.95 -27.05 32.24
C SER A 319 -43.77 -28.34 32.20
N PHE A 320 -43.60 -29.15 31.14
CA PHE A 320 -44.25 -30.45 31.02
C PHE A 320 -43.92 -31.39 32.18
N ALA A 321 -42.66 -31.48 32.60
CA ALA A 321 -42.24 -32.32 33.73
C ALA A 321 -42.91 -31.90 35.04
N LYS A 322 -43.01 -30.58 35.31
CA LYS A 322 -43.74 -30.05 36.47
C LYS A 322 -45.22 -30.41 36.45
N HIS A 323 -45.86 -30.25 35.29
CA HIS A 323 -47.28 -30.61 35.12
C HIS A 323 -47.52 -32.11 35.27
N MET A 324 -46.65 -32.95 34.70
CA MET A 324 -46.73 -34.41 34.85
C MET A 324 -46.64 -34.82 36.32
N HIS A 325 -45.65 -34.28 37.05
CA HIS A 325 -45.45 -34.60 38.46
C HIS A 325 -46.65 -34.19 39.32
N ARG A 326 -47.21 -32.99 39.11
CA ARG A 326 -48.42 -32.52 39.81
C ARG A 326 -49.63 -33.41 39.55
N LEU A 327 -49.82 -33.85 38.30
CA LEU A 327 -50.91 -34.76 37.94
C LEU A 327 -50.74 -36.16 38.56
N GLU A 328 -49.51 -36.64 38.70
CA GLU A 328 -49.21 -37.91 39.36
C GLU A 328 -49.47 -37.86 40.87
N GLU A 329 -49.08 -36.77 41.55
CA GLU A 329 -49.35 -36.57 42.99
C GLU A 329 -50.86 -36.53 43.27
N GLN A 330 -51.64 -35.85 42.44
CA GLN A 330 -53.08 -35.69 42.62
C GLN A 330 -53.91 -36.92 42.20
N LYS A 331 -53.28 -37.94 41.59
CA LYS A 331 -53.97 -39.10 40.98
C LYS A 331 -54.73 -39.99 41.98
N ILE A 332 -54.48 -39.85 43.28
CA ILE A 332 -55.00 -40.74 44.34
C ILE A 332 -56.01 -40.04 45.27
N GLU A 333 -56.12 -38.71 45.23
CA GLU A 333 -57.00 -37.95 46.12
C GLU A 333 -58.39 -37.70 45.50
N LEU A 334 -59.38 -38.51 45.90
CA LEU A 334 -60.80 -38.30 45.52
C LEU A 334 -61.59 -37.48 46.57
N GLY A 335 -60.97 -37.20 47.72
CA GLY A 335 -61.64 -36.61 48.87
C GLY A 335 -62.47 -37.62 49.67
N ASN A 336 -62.67 -37.36 50.96
CA ASN A 336 -63.43 -38.22 51.88
C ASN A 336 -64.85 -37.70 52.18
N SER A 337 -65.29 -36.65 51.49
CA SER A 337 -66.61 -36.02 51.62
C SER A 337 -66.97 -35.27 50.33
N GLU A 338 -68.26 -35.02 50.13
CA GLU A 338 -68.78 -34.24 48.98
C GLU A 338 -68.11 -32.86 48.87
N SER A 339 -67.97 -32.16 50.01
CA SER A 339 -67.31 -30.84 50.06
C SER A 339 -65.83 -30.93 49.69
N SER A 340 -65.11 -31.97 50.14
CA SER A 340 -63.71 -32.18 49.80
C SER A 340 -63.52 -32.51 48.31
N ALA A 341 -64.39 -33.36 47.75
CA ALA A 341 -64.39 -33.70 46.33
C ALA A 341 -64.72 -32.47 45.44
N ALA A 342 -65.69 -31.64 45.83
CA ALA A 342 -66.04 -30.42 45.12
C ALA A 342 -64.89 -29.39 45.13
N ARG A 343 -64.16 -29.27 46.25
CA ARG A 343 -62.96 -28.43 46.35
C ARG A 343 -61.83 -28.93 45.44
N LEU A 344 -61.53 -30.23 45.46
CA LEU A 344 -60.50 -30.82 44.58
C LEU A 344 -60.85 -30.65 43.10
N ALA A 345 -62.13 -30.76 42.74
CA ALA A 345 -62.59 -30.51 41.37
C ALA A 345 -62.42 -29.05 40.95
N LEU A 346 -62.63 -28.09 41.87
CA LEU A 346 -62.36 -26.67 41.62
C LEU A 346 -60.85 -26.41 41.45
N GLU A 347 -60.02 -26.93 42.35
CA GLU A 347 -58.55 -26.79 42.28
C GLU A 347 -57.97 -27.39 40.99
N HIS A 348 -58.51 -28.52 40.53
CA HIS A 348 -58.13 -29.12 39.25
C HIS A 348 -58.57 -28.26 38.05
N ARG A 349 -59.72 -27.60 38.14
CA ARG A 349 -60.22 -26.69 37.10
C ARG A 349 -59.34 -25.46 36.97
N ASP A 350 -58.94 -24.88 38.10
CA ASP A 350 -58.05 -23.72 38.15
C ASP A 350 -56.66 -24.09 37.62
N TYR A 351 -56.11 -25.23 38.07
CA TYR A 351 -54.85 -25.76 37.52
C TYR A 351 -54.91 -25.94 35.99
N ARG A 352 -56.00 -26.49 35.46
CA ARG A 352 -56.17 -26.67 34.00
C ARG A 352 -56.17 -25.34 33.26
N ALA A 353 -56.70 -24.27 33.86
CA ALA A 353 -56.65 -22.94 33.26
C ALA A 353 -55.21 -22.41 33.20
N ASP A 354 -54.47 -22.53 34.31
CA ASP A 354 -53.07 -22.08 34.42
C ASP A 354 -52.14 -22.87 33.47
N ALA A 355 -52.27 -24.20 33.43
CA ALA A 355 -51.44 -25.08 32.61
C ALA A 355 -51.63 -24.91 31.09
N MET A 356 -52.68 -24.20 30.65
CA MET A 356 -52.90 -23.88 29.23
C MET A 356 -52.24 -22.55 28.83
N THR A 357 -51.71 -21.81 29.80
CA THR A 357 -51.04 -20.51 29.60
C THR A 357 -49.54 -20.52 29.90
N ASP A 358 -49.07 -21.54 30.62
CA ASP A 358 -47.65 -21.91 30.77
C ASP A 358 -47.12 -22.66 29.53
#